data_AF-A0A542FYI2-F1
#
_entry.id   AF-A0A542FYI2-F1
#
_cell.length_a   1.000
_cell.length_b   1.000
_cell.length_c   1.000
_cell.angle_alpha   90.00
_cell.angle_beta   90.00
_cell.angle_gamma   90.00
#
_symmetry.space_group_name_H-M   'P 1'
#
loop_
_entity.id
_entity.type
_entity.pdbx_description
1 polymer ?
#
loop_
_entity_poly.entity_id
_entity_poly.type
_entity_poly.pdbx_seq_one_letter_code
_entity_poly.pdbx_strand_id
1 'polypeptide(L)'
;MTAILTLDLEDLDRYADALRAAAGAIVSGDLEGARSGIEPITFERWEGRLRYAAEAGPATDPAERRSRDVTDPMRAQVFLRDEMTCTYCGGRCVPRNVLVAFSDLFPDELPYHPNYRHGAIHPMYWALAPEADHKFAHARGGTGDIANLTTLHTMCNARKSDALVTDLPAVDRPEHVIGWDGLLAAYPRIIAMGDSHGRRHSAASYHDRWLRHFSRKPE
;
A
#
# COMPACT_ATOMS: atom_id res chain seq x y z
N MET A 1 -9.18 -11.84 17.71
CA MET A 1 -8.42 -10.91 16.87
C MET A 1 -7.04 -10.76 17.47
N THR A 2 -6.00 -10.85 16.64
CA THR A 2 -4.60 -10.86 17.06
C THR A 2 -4.01 -9.46 16.93
N ALA A 3 -3.40 -8.95 18.00
CA ALA A 3 -2.74 -7.66 17.99
C ALA A 3 -1.34 -7.77 17.37
N ILE A 4 -1.08 -7.01 16.31
CA ILE A 4 0.23 -6.92 15.65
C ILE A 4 0.90 -5.62 16.07
N LEU A 5 2.09 -5.74 16.66
CA LEU A 5 2.83 -4.63 17.28
C LEU A 5 4.01 -4.14 16.45
N THR A 6 4.56 -5.02 15.62
CA THR A 6 5.71 -4.78 14.77
C THR A 6 5.44 -5.31 13.37
N LEU A 7 6.21 -4.84 12.40
CA LEU A 7 6.19 -5.30 11.02
C LEU A 7 7.63 -5.31 10.51
N ASP A 8 8.01 -6.43 9.92
CA ASP A 8 9.28 -6.65 9.24
C ASP A 8 9.07 -7.14 7.80
N LEU A 9 10.16 -7.53 7.12
CA LEU A 9 10.09 -7.96 5.72
C LEU A 9 9.36 -9.31 5.56
N GLU A 10 9.44 -10.21 6.54
CA GLU A 10 8.76 -11.51 6.48
C GLU A 10 7.25 -11.31 6.56
N ASP A 11 6.78 -10.37 7.39
CA ASP A 11 5.37 -9.98 7.44
C ASP A 11 4.88 -9.45 6.09
N LEU A 12 5.68 -8.62 5.42
CA LEU A 12 5.35 -8.07 4.10
C LEU A 12 5.12 -9.19 3.08
N ASP A 13 6.03 -10.16 3.00
CA ASP A 13 5.88 -11.28 2.08
C ASP A 13 4.72 -12.19 2.46
N ARG A 14 4.52 -12.47 3.76
CA ARG A 14 3.37 -13.23 4.26
C ARG A 14 2.04 -12.62 3.82
N TYR A 15 1.86 -11.31 3.96
CA TYR A 15 0.63 -10.65 3.50
C TYR A 15 0.50 -10.69 1.98
N ALA A 16 1.59 -10.44 1.23
CA ALA A 16 1.55 -10.45 -0.23
C ALA A 16 1.20 -11.83 -0.79
N ASP A 17 1.76 -12.90 -0.20
CA ASP A 17 1.52 -14.27 -0.62
C ASP A 17 0.11 -14.76 -0.28
N ALA A 18 -0.41 -14.43 0.90
CA ALA A 18 -1.80 -14.73 1.27
C ALA A 18 -2.79 -14.07 0.30
N LEU A 19 -2.59 -12.78 -0.01
CA LEU A 19 -3.44 -12.07 -0.97
C LEU A 19 -3.27 -12.59 -2.40
N ARG A 20 -2.06 -13.03 -2.80
CA ARG A 20 -1.83 -13.66 -4.11
C ARG A 20 -2.57 -15.00 -4.23
N ALA A 21 -2.50 -15.84 -3.19
CA ALA A 21 -3.23 -17.10 -3.15
C ALA A 21 -4.75 -16.87 -3.27
N ALA A 22 -5.26 -15.92 -2.47
CA ALA A 22 -6.67 -15.54 -2.52
C ALA A 22 -7.08 -14.98 -3.89
N ALA A 23 -6.26 -14.11 -4.49
CA ALA A 23 -6.50 -13.58 -5.83
C ALA A 23 -6.60 -14.69 -6.89
N GLY A 24 -5.76 -15.72 -6.80
CA GLY A 24 -5.82 -16.89 -7.68
C GLY A 24 -7.18 -17.59 -7.64
N ALA A 25 -7.69 -17.86 -6.43
CA ALA A 25 -9.00 -18.48 -6.23
C ALA A 25 -10.16 -17.57 -6.67
N ILE A 26 -10.06 -16.26 -6.39
CA ILE A 26 -11.05 -15.26 -6.84
C ILE A 26 -11.17 -15.23 -8.36
N VAL A 27 -10.05 -15.31 -9.09
CA VAL A 27 -10.05 -15.32 -10.55
C VAL A 27 -10.78 -16.55 -11.11
N SER A 28 -10.72 -17.70 -10.43
CA SER A 28 -11.49 -18.89 -10.78
C SER A 28 -12.93 -18.92 -10.24
N GLY A 29 -13.37 -17.89 -9.52
CA GLY A 29 -14.71 -17.85 -8.91
C GLY A 29 -14.85 -18.67 -7.63
N ASP A 30 -13.74 -19.09 -7.02
CA ASP A 30 -13.70 -19.92 -5.83
C ASP A 30 -13.60 -19.05 -4.57
N LEU A 31 -14.75 -18.77 -3.96
CA LEU A 31 -14.83 -17.96 -2.75
C LEU A 31 -14.29 -18.68 -1.51
N GLU A 32 -14.43 -20.01 -1.44
CA GLU A 32 -13.93 -20.81 -0.32
C GLU A 32 -12.41 -20.89 -0.38
N GLY A 33 -11.83 -21.19 -1.55
CA GLY A 33 -10.40 -21.13 -1.76
C GLY A 33 -9.83 -19.73 -1.54
N ALA A 34 -10.57 -18.68 -1.88
CA ALA A 34 -10.16 -17.31 -1.59
C ALA A 34 -10.07 -17.04 -0.08
N ARG A 35 -11.05 -17.54 0.68
CA ARG A 35 -11.08 -17.46 2.15
C ARG A 35 -9.94 -18.26 2.78
N SER A 36 -9.65 -19.46 2.28
CA SER A 36 -8.50 -20.25 2.71
C SER A 36 -7.17 -19.56 2.39
N GLY A 37 -7.07 -18.87 1.25
CA GLY A 37 -5.88 -18.11 0.87
C GLY A 37 -5.55 -16.98 1.85
N ILE A 38 -6.56 -16.30 2.39
CA ILE A 38 -6.35 -15.23 3.39
C ILE A 38 -6.24 -15.74 4.83
N GLU A 39 -6.58 -17.00 5.11
CA GLU A 39 -6.58 -17.59 6.47
C GLU A 39 -5.34 -17.19 7.30
N PRO A 40 -4.09 -17.26 6.78
CA PRO A 40 -2.87 -16.99 7.56
C PRO A 40 -2.73 -15.55 8.06
N ILE A 41 -3.58 -14.64 7.58
CA ILE A 41 -3.53 -13.21 7.89
C ILE A 41 -4.86 -12.70 8.45
N THR A 42 -5.85 -13.57 8.71
CA THR A 42 -7.18 -13.11 9.16
C THR A 42 -7.21 -12.64 10.61
N PHE A 43 -8.15 -11.74 10.90
CA PHE A 43 -8.47 -11.27 12.24
C PHE A 43 -7.31 -10.57 12.96
N GLU A 44 -6.33 -10.05 12.23
CA GLU A 44 -5.26 -9.24 12.78
C GLU A 44 -5.65 -7.77 12.86
N ARG A 45 -5.13 -7.06 13.86
CA ARG A 45 -5.30 -5.61 14.02
C ARG A 45 -3.98 -4.95 14.31
N TRP A 46 -3.75 -3.82 13.67
CA TRP A 46 -2.59 -3.01 13.95
C TRP A 46 -2.73 -2.31 15.30
N GLU A 47 -1.87 -2.69 16.24
CA GLU A 47 -1.72 -2.03 17.54
C GLU A 47 -0.29 -1.50 17.78
N GLY A 48 0.59 -1.66 16.79
CA GLY A 48 1.95 -1.16 16.86
C GLY A 48 2.08 0.36 16.82
N ARG A 49 3.30 0.81 17.10
CA ARG A 49 3.73 2.21 16.92
C ARG A 49 4.89 2.24 15.95
N LEU A 50 4.78 3.04 14.90
CA LEU A 50 5.91 3.30 14.01
C LEU A 50 6.83 4.31 14.69
N ARG A 51 8.09 3.89 14.92
CA ARG A 51 9.14 4.81 15.38
C ARG A 51 9.69 5.53 14.16
N TYR A 52 9.59 6.85 14.18
CA TYR A 52 10.21 7.74 13.21
C TYR A 52 11.71 7.79 13.48
N ALA A 53 12.55 7.78 12.44
CA ALA A 53 13.95 8.18 12.62
C ALA A 53 13.96 9.66 13.05
N ALA A 54 14.35 9.96 14.30
CA ALA A 54 14.56 11.32 14.80
C ALA A 54 15.82 11.93 14.13
N GLU A 55 16.02 13.24 13.93
CA GLU A 55 15.30 14.47 14.31
C GLU A 55 15.04 15.29 13.03
N ALA A 56 13.91 16.00 12.98
CA ALA A 56 13.75 17.07 11.98
C ALA A 56 14.90 18.06 12.18
N GLY A 57 15.76 18.23 11.16
CA GLY A 57 16.69 19.35 11.12
C GLY A 57 15.93 20.68 11.32
N PRO A 58 16.61 21.77 11.72
CA PRO A 58 15.95 23.02 12.07
C PRO A 58 14.99 23.42 10.96
N ALA A 59 13.73 23.65 11.35
CA ALA A 59 12.66 24.02 10.43
C ALA A 59 13.13 25.22 9.61
N THR A 60 13.29 25.01 8.30
CA THR A 60 13.44 26.12 7.37
C THR A 60 12.12 26.92 7.37
N ASP A 61 12.26 28.23 7.23
CA ASP A 61 11.20 29.24 7.19
C ASP A 61 9.94 28.75 6.43
N PRO A 62 8.71 29.20 6.74
CA PRO A 62 7.48 28.73 6.11
C PRO A 62 7.32 29.33 4.70
N ALA A 63 8.36 29.23 3.88
CA ALA A 63 8.32 29.44 2.45
C ALA A 63 7.42 28.35 1.86
N GLU A 64 6.17 28.74 1.63
CA GLU A 64 5.15 28.05 0.83
C GLU A 64 5.11 26.54 1.05
N ARG A 65 4.31 26.08 2.03
CA ARG A 65 3.69 24.76 1.94
C ARG A 65 2.77 24.76 0.71
N ARG A 66 3.35 24.66 -0.49
CA ARG A 66 2.64 24.24 -1.68
C ARG A 66 2.00 22.90 -1.34
N SER A 67 0.74 22.75 -1.71
CA SER A 67 0.00 21.51 -1.45
C SER A 67 0.82 20.31 -1.88
N ARG A 68 0.67 19.19 -1.19
CA ARG A 68 1.26 17.91 -1.62
C ARG A 68 0.61 17.53 -2.95
N ASP A 69 1.14 18.05 -4.05
CA ASP A 69 0.55 18.04 -5.40
C ASP A 69 0.71 16.67 -6.10
N VAL A 70 0.58 15.58 -5.35
CA VAL A 70 0.63 14.22 -5.91
C VAL A 70 -0.79 13.73 -6.15
N THR A 71 -1.24 13.86 -7.39
CA THR A 71 -2.58 13.44 -7.82
C THR A 71 -2.70 11.91 -7.90
N ASP A 72 -3.91 11.35 -7.81
CA ASP A 72 -4.13 9.89 -7.95
C ASP A 72 -3.60 9.30 -9.28
N PRO A 73 -3.76 9.96 -10.45
CA PRO A 73 -3.08 9.53 -11.67
C PRO A 73 -1.55 9.46 -11.53
N MET A 74 -0.93 10.47 -10.90
CA MET A 74 0.52 10.48 -10.68
C MET A 74 0.94 9.35 -9.73
N ARG A 75 0.16 9.08 -8.67
CA ARG A 75 0.40 7.93 -7.78
C ARG A 75 0.42 6.63 -8.56
N ALA A 76 -0.62 6.39 -9.36
CA ALA A 76 -0.70 5.19 -10.19
C ALA A 76 0.49 5.06 -11.15
N GLN A 77 0.90 6.15 -11.80
CA GLN A 77 2.08 6.16 -12.68
C GLN A 77 3.38 5.84 -11.93
N VAL A 78 3.59 6.40 -10.73
CA VAL A 78 4.77 6.11 -9.90
C VAL A 78 4.79 4.63 -9.49
N PHE A 79 3.66 4.08 -9.04
CA PHE A 79 3.57 2.69 -8.61
C PHE A 79 3.80 1.71 -9.77
N LEU A 80 3.28 2.02 -10.97
CA LEU A 80 3.52 1.23 -12.18
C LEU A 80 4.97 1.31 -12.64
N ARG A 81 5.57 2.51 -12.63
CA ARG A 81 6.98 2.72 -13.00
C ARG A 81 7.93 1.95 -12.09
N ASP A 82 7.62 1.91 -10.79
CA ASP A 82 8.44 1.22 -9.79
C ASP A 82 8.02 -0.26 -9.61
N GLU A 83 7.30 -0.84 -10.59
CA GLU A 83 6.93 -2.26 -10.63
C GLU A 83 6.26 -2.77 -9.35
N MET A 84 5.40 -1.93 -8.75
CA MET A 84 4.70 -2.23 -7.50
C MET A 84 5.64 -2.69 -6.39
N THR A 85 6.82 -2.07 -6.30
CA THR A 85 7.87 -2.44 -5.35
C THR A 85 8.32 -1.22 -4.55
N CYS A 86 8.52 -1.40 -3.25
CA CYS A 86 9.06 -0.34 -2.40
C CYS A 86 10.54 -0.10 -2.73
N THR A 87 10.88 1.10 -3.18
CA THR A 87 12.24 1.43 -3.64
C THR A 87 13.24 1.56 -2.49
N TYR A 88 12.77 1.58 -1.23
CA TYR A 88 13.64 1.58 -0.05
C TYR A 88 13.98 0.15 0.39
N CYS A 89 12.97 -0.65 0.74
CA CYS A 89 13.17 -1.96 1.33
C CYS A 89 13.14 -3.13 0.34
N GLY A 90 12.71 -2.91 -0.91
CA GLY A 90 12.60 -3.93 -1.95
C GLY A 90 11.36 -4.83 -1.86
N GLY A 91 10.53 -4.69 -0.81
CA GLY A 91 9.35 -5.52 -0.64
C GLY A 91 8.22 -5.18 -1.62
N ARG A 92 7.40 -6.19 -1.93
CA ARG A 92 6.22 -6.10 -2.80
C ARG A 92 5.16 -5.15 -2.22
N CYS A 93 4.55 -4.35 -3.08
CA CYS A 93 3.42 -3.47 -2.74
C CYS A 93 2.12 -4.00 -3.34
N VAL A 94 1.01 -3.75 -2.66
CA VAL A 94 -0.35 -3.94 -3.19
C VAL A 94 -1.08 -2.60 -3.04
N PRO A 95 -1.56 -1.97 -4.13
CA PRO A 95 -2.22 -0.68 -4.06
C PRO A 95 -3.37 -0.67 -3.05
N ARG A 96 -3.49 0.41 -2.27
CA ARG A 96 -4.53 0.60 -1.26
C ARG A 96 -5.93 0.22 -1.76
N ASN A 97 -6.26 0.65 -2.98
CA ASN A 97 -7.56 0.44 -3.59
C ASN A 97 -7.84 -1.04 -3.91
N VAL A 98 -6.80 -1.86 -4.10
CA VAL A 98 -6.88 -3.33 -4.21
C VAL A 98 -7.08 -3.94 -2.83
N LEU A 99 -6.33 -3.50 -1.81
CA LEU A 99 -6.52 -3.92 -0.42
C LEU A 99 -7.94 -3.63 0.09
N VAL A 100 -8.48 -2.45 -0.24
CA VAL A 100 -9.88 -2.09 0.07
C VAL A 100 -10.86 -3.04 -0.61
N ALA A 101 -10.62 -3.49 -1.84
CA ALA A 101 -11.51 -4.46 -2.48
C ALA A 101 -11.46 -5.83 -1.78
N PHE A 102 -10.30 -6.25 -1.27
CA PHE A 102 -10.23 -7.43 -0.39
C PHE A 102 -11.01 -7.23 0.91
N SER A 103 -10.90 -6.07 1.55
CA SER A 103 -11.70 -5.73 2.74
C SER A 103 -13.19 -5.61 2.45
N ASP A 104 -13.58 -5.15 1.26
CA ASP A 104 -14.97 -5.13 0.84
C ASP A 104 -15.50 -6.57 0.65
N LEU A 105 -14.67 -7.51 0.20
CA LEU A 105 -15.02 -8.93 0.10
C LEU A 105 -15.01 -9.68 1.46
N PHE A 106 -14.02 -9.38 2.31
CA PHE A 106 -13.77 -10.04 3.61
C PHE A 106 -13.71 -9.01 4.76
N PRO A 107 -14.85 -8.35 5.08
CA PRO A 107 -14.90 -7.19 5.98
C PRO A 107 -14.47 -7.50 7.42
N ASP A 108 -14.80 -8.70 7.91
CA ASP A 108 -14.57 -9.08 9.30
C ASP A 108 -13.16 -9.66 9.49
N GLU A 109 -12.64 -10.35 8.48
CA GLU A 109 -11.33 -10.97 8.46
C GLU A 109 -10.22 -9.96 8.19
N LEU A 110 -10.46 -9.01 7.27
CA LEU A 110 -9.49 -8.02 6.79
C LEU A 110 -10.03 -6.60 6.99
N PRO A 111 -10.21 -6.12 8.23
CA PRO A 111 -10.89 -4.86 8.52
C PRO A 111 -10.18 -3.63 7.92
N TYR A 112 -10.98 -2.71 7.37
CA TYR A 112 -10.52 -1.44 6.83
C TYR A 112 -11.05 -0.26 7.66
N HIS A 113 -10.21 0.75 7.86
CA HIS A 113 -10.64 2.04 8.38
C HIS A 113 -9.97 3.17 7.58
N PRO A 114 -10.72 4.13 7.00
CA PRO A 114 -10.17 5.13 6.09
C PRO A 114 -9.09 6.02 6.71
N ASN A 115 -9.23 6.32 8.01
CA ASN A 115 -8.27 7.13 8.75
C ASN A 115 -7.19 6.31 9.49
N TYR A 116 -6.96 5.04 9.14
CA TYR A 116 -5.93 4.20 9.79
C TYR A 116 -6.08 4.13 11.32
N ARG A 117 -7.32 4.09 11.82
CA ARG A 117 -7.57 4.10 13.26
C ARG A 117 -6.88 2.89 13.90
N HIS A 118 -6.03 3.18 14.88
CA HIS A 118 -5.33 2.20 15.71
C HIS A 118 -6.34 1.22 16.33
N GLY A 119 -6.02 -0.09 16.30
CA GLY A 119 -6.92 -1.15 16.75
C GLY A 119 -8.18 -1.33 15.90
N ALA A 120 -8.28 -0.71 14.71
CA ALA A 120 -9.43 -0.86 13.82
C ALA A 120 -9.07 -1.14 12.35
N ILE A 121 -7.79 -1.14 12.01
CA ILE A 121 -7.30 -1.42 10.65
C ILE A 121 -6.42 -2.67 10.63
N HIS A 122 -6.52 -3.43 9.54
CA HIS A 122 -5.67 -4.58 9.27
C HIS A 122 -4.20 -4.15 9.04
N PRO A 123 -3.18 -4.87 9.57
CA PRO A 123 -1.77 -4.51 9.41
C PRO A 123 -1.28 -4.46 7.95
N MET A 124 -1.90 -5.21 7.04
CA MET A 124 -1.55 -5.20 5.60
C MET A 124 -1.57 -3.79 4.98
N TYR A 125 -2.39 -2.87 5.51
CA TYR A 125 -2.44 -1.49 5.04
C TYR A 125 -1.18 -0.67 5.37
N TRP A 126 -0.44 -1.06 6.41
CA TRP A 126 0.87 -0.49 6.72
C TRP A 126 1.98 -1.21 5.96
N ALA A 127 1.86 -2.54 5.87
CA ALA A 127 2.86 -3.41 5.27
C ALA A 127 2.93 -3.29 3.74
N LEU A 128 1.79 -3.29 3.05
CA LEU A 128 1.74 -3.44 1.58
C LEU A 128 1.33 -2.19 0.83
N ALA A 129 0.52 -1.31 1.43
CA ALA A 129 0.00 -0.16 0.71
C ALA A 129 1.12 0.82 0.33
N PRO A 130 1.30 1.13 -0.96
CA PRO A 130 2.31 2.07 -1.39
C PRO A 130 1.83 3.52 -1.21
N GLU A 131 2.79 4.40 -0.96
CA GLU A 131 2.67 5.85 -0.98
C GLU A 131 3.69 6.39 -1.98
N ALA A 132 3.29 7.37 -2.79
CA ALA A 132 4.19 8.07 -3.70
C ALA A 132 4.78 9.26 -2.93
N ASP A 133 6.04 9.11 -2.51
CA ASP A 133 6.73 10.12 -1.71
C ASP A 133 7.96 10.67 -2.43
N HIS A 134 8.43 11.83 -2.01
CA HIS A 134 9.54 12.51 -2.66
C HIS A 134 10.88 11.84 -2.28
N LYS A 135 11.68 11.49 -3.30
CA LYS A 135 13.08 11.05 -3.16
C LYS A 135 13.89 12.13 -2.44
N PHE A 136 13.76 13.36 -2.93
CA PHE A 136 14.28 14.56 -2.30
C PHE A 136 13.15 15.28 -1.57
N ALA A 137 13.26 15.38 -0.24
CA ALA A 137 12.18 15.91 0.59
C ALA A 137 11.79 17.34 0.15
N HIS A 138 10.48 17.62 0.14
CA HIS A 138 9.97 18.95 -0.18
C HIS A 138 10.55 20.04 0.73
N ALA A 139 10.76 19.73 2.02
CA ALA A 139 11.41 20.63 2.98
C ALA A 139 12.85 21.04 2.60
N ARG A 140 13.48 20.30 1.68
CA ARG A 140 14.81 20.57 1.12
C ARG A 140 14.75 21.15 -0.30
N GLY A 141 13.56 21.45 -0.83
CA GLY A 141 13.37 22.00 -2.18
C GLY A 141 13.09 20.97 -3.28
N GLY A 142 12.71 19.73 -2.91
CA GLY A 142 12.30 18.72 -3.89
C GLY A 142 11.00 19.07 -4.61
N THR A 143 10.97 18.90 -5.94
CA THR A 143 9.79 19.19 -6.77
C THR A 143 8.76 18.06 -6.70
N GLY A 144 7.48 18.36 -6.97
CA GLY A 144 6.41 17.37 -7.08
C GLY A 144 6.41 16.57 -8.39
N ASP A 145 7.44 16.72 -9.22
CA ASP A 145 7.53 16.07 -10.52
C ASP A 145 7.67 14.55 -10.36
N ILE A 146 7.10 13.80 -11.30
CA ILE A 146 7.11 12.34 -11.27
C ILE A 146 8.53 11.76 -11.09
N ALA A 147 9.55 12.40 -11.65
CA ALA A 147 10.95 11.98 -11.53
C ALA A 147 11.48 12.01 -10.09
N ASN A 148 10.99 12.96 -9.27
CA ASN A 148 11.33 13.09 -7.85
C ASN A 148 10.41 12.26 -6.94
N LEU A 149 9.37 11.62 -7.46
CA LEU A 149 8.54 10.70 -6.69
C LEU A 149 9.06 9.28 -6.74
N THR A 150 8.82 8.50 -5.70
CA THR A 150 9.19 7.08 -5.57
C THR A 150 8.15 6.32 -4.76
N THR A 151 8.08 5.02 -4.99
CA THR A 151 7.18 4.11 -4.26
C THR A 151 7.80 3.70 -2.93
N LEU A 152 7.12 3.99 -1.82
CA LEU A 152 7.46 3.48 -0.49
C LEU A 152 6.24 2.79 0.12
N HIS A 153 6.40 1.72 0.88
CA HIS A 153 5.30 1.26 1.75
C HIS A 153 4.87 2.36 2.71
N THR A 154 3.60 2.37 3.10
CA THR A 154 3.07 3.31 4.10
C THR A 154 3.91 3.30 5.37
N MET A 155 4.34 2.12 5.83
CA MET A 155 5.26 1.99 6.96
C MET A 155 6.65 2.58 6.69
N CYS A 156 7.27 2.28 5.54
CA CYS A 156 8.59 2.80 5.19
C CYS A 156 8.57 4.33 5.06
N ASN A 157 7.53 4.87 4.42
CA ASN A 157 7.29 6.31 4.33
C ASN A 157 7.11 6.95 5.71
N ALA A 158 6.32 6.31 6.58
CA ALA A 158 6.16 6.79 7.95
C ALA A 158 7.48 6.76 8.73
N ARG A 159 8.29 5.69 8.63
CA ARG A 159 9.62 5.63 9.28
C ARG A 159 10.59 6.69 8.74
N LYS A 160 10.51 7.01 7.44
CA LYS A 160 11.27 8.07 6.77
C LYS A 160 10.96 9.47 7.31
N SER A 161 9.69 9.80 7.51
CA SER A 161 9.29 11.17 7.87
C SER A 161 9.89 12.19 6.89
N ASP A 162 10.43 13.31 7.39
CA ASP A 162 11.09 14.36 6.61
C ASP A 162 12.54 14.02 6.18
N ALA A 163 13.09 12.86 6.55
CA ALA A 163 14.42 12.43 6.12
C ALA A 163 14.44 12.10 4.62
N LEU A 164 15.63 12.08 3.99
CA LEU A 164 15.78 11.53 2.63
C LEU A 164 15.72 10.01 2.67
N VAL A 165 15.28 9.38 1.58
CA VAL A 165 15.34 7.91 1.45
C VAL A 165 16.77 7.39 1.62
N THR A 166 17.76 8.15 1.16
CA THR A 166 19.20 7.83 1.29
C THR A 166 19.72 7.93 2.73
N ASP A 167 19.01 8.67 3.59
CA ASP A 167 19.41 8.89 4.99
C ASP A 167 18.84 7.77 5.90
N LEU A 168 17.99 6.89 5.36
CA LEU A 168 17.48 5.74 6.08
C LEU A 168 18.57 4.66 6.23
N PRO A 169 18.58 3.90 7.34
CA PRO A 169 19.49 2.77 7.50
C PRO A 169 19.42 1.82 6.32
N ALA A 170 20.57 1.27 5.92
CA ALA A 170 20.60 0.21 4.93
C ALA A 170 19.77 -0.98 5.45
N VAL A 171 18.97 -1.55 4.57
CA VAL A 171 18.17 -2.74 4.82
C VAL A 171 18.60 -3.81 3.84
N ASP A 172 18.67 -5.05 4.32
CA ASP A 172 18.85 -6.19 3.43
C ASP A 172 17.59 -6.31 2.57
N ARG A 173 17.76 -6.26 1.25
CA ARG A 173 16.63 -6.21 0.32
C ARG A 173 16.30 -7.63 -0.11
N PRO A 174 15.01 -8.02 -0.13
CA PRO A 174 14.62 -9.27 -0.74
C PRO A 174 14.92 -9.24 -2.24
N GLU A 175 14.98 -10.42 -2.84
CA GLU A 175 15.12 -10.56 -4.29
C GLU A 175 13.93 -9.90 -5.01
N HIS A 176 14.23 -9.17 -6.09
CA HIS A 176 13.19 -8.50 -6.87
C HIS A 176 12.30 -9.52 -7.58
N VAL A 177 11.00 -9.48 -7.28
CA VAL A 177 10.01 -10.38 -7.91
C VAL A 177 9.58 -9.83 -9.26
N ILE A 178 10.19 -10.35 -10.33
CA ILE A 178 9.87 -9.97 -11.71
C ILE A 178 8.40 -10.28 -12.04
N GLY A 179 7.69 -9.30 -12.62
CA GLY A 179 6.31 -9.46 -13.06
C GLY A 179 5.27 -9.33 -11.94
N TRP A 180 5.67 -8.87 -10.75
CA TRP A 180 4.72 -8.50 -9.71
C TRP A 180 3.93 -7.26 -10.14
N ASP A 181 2.62 -7.40 -10.31
CA ASP A 181 1.73 -6.33 -10.78
C ASP A 181 0.89 -5.68 -9.67
N GLY A 182 1.20 -5.99 -8.40
CA GLY A 182 0.42 -5.51 -7.26
C GLY A 182 -1.01 -6.06 -7.23
N LEU A 183 -1.25 -7.21 -7.85
CA LEU A 183 -2.56 -7.86 -8.00
C LEU A 183 -3.55 -7.07 -8.87
N LEU A 184 -3.06 -6.15 -9.71
CA LEU A 184 -3.90 -5.37 -10.60
C LEU A 184 -4.67 -6.23 -11.63
N ALA A 185 -4.07 -7.32 -12.12
CA ALA A 185 -4.75 -8.23 -13.06
C ALA A 185 -5.99 -8.90 -12.43
N ALA A 186 -5.95 -9.21 -11.13
CA ALA A 186 -7.08 -9.80 -10.40
C ALA A 186 -8.09 -8.74 -9.93
N TYR A 187 -7.71 -7.46 -9.90
CA TYR A 187 -8.47 -6.40 -9.26
C TYR A 187 -9.94 -6.28 -9.71
N PRO A 188 -10.29 -6.30 -11.01
CA PRO A 188 -11.69 -6.28 -11.44
C PRO A 188 -12.52 -7.46 -10.91
N ARG A 189 -11.92 -8.65 -10.79
CA ARG A 189 -12.59 -9.85 -10.28
C ARG A 189 -12.81 -9.78 -8.77
N ILE A 190 -11.84 -9.23 -8.03
CA ILE A 190 -11.98 -8.98 -6.59
C ILE A 190 -13.16 -8.03 -6.33
N ILE A 191 -13.26 -6.93 -7.09
CA ILE A 191 -14.38 -5.98 -6.97
C ILE A 191 -15.72 -6.67 -7.26
N ALA A 192 -15.83 -7.38 -8.39
CA ALA A 192 -17.08 -8.04 -8.79
C ALA A 192 -17.55 -9.06 -7.75
N MET A 193 -16.61 -9.80 -7.14
CA MET A 193 -16.90 -10.75 -6.08
C MET A 193 -17.31 -10.04 -4.79
N GLY A 194 -16.63 -8.95 -4.42
CA GLY A 194 -16.99 -8.12 -3.28
C GLY A 194 -18.38 -7.50 -3.40
N ASP A 195 -18.78 -7.07 -4.60
CA ASP A 195 -20.13 -6.56 -4.85
C ASP A 195 -21.23 -7.63 -4.74
N SER A 196 -20.87 -8.89 -4.98
CA SER A 196 -21.83 -10.00 -4.97
C SER A 196 -21.93 -10.69 -3.60
N HIS A 197 -20.83 -10.76 -2.85
CA HIS A 197 -20.72 -11.58 -1.63
C HIS A 197 -20.26 -10.81 -0.39
N GLY A 198 -19.72 -9.61 -0.59
CA GLY A 198 -19.08 -8.82 0.46
C GLY A 198 -19.97 -7.71 1.01
N ARG A 199 -19.31 -6.75 1.65
CA ARG A 199 -19.91 -5.53 2.18
C ARG A 199 -19.01 -4.35 1.87
N ARG A 200 -19.42 -3.54 0.89
CA ARG A 200 -18.67 -2.39 0.43
C ARG A 200 -18.58 -1.29 1.52
N HIS A 201 -17.36 -0.85 1.83
CA HIS A 201 -17.08 0.29 2.70
C HIS A 201 -16.74 1.56 1.91
N SER A 202 -16.37 1.40 0.64
CA SER A 202 -15.96 2.48 -0.25
C SER A 202 -17.16 3.13 -0.95
N ALA A 203 -17.01 4.38 -1.40
CA ALA A 203 -18.01 5.02 -2.26
C ALA A 203 -18.17 4.24 -3.58
N ALA A 204 -19.37 4.22 -4.18
CA ALA A 204 -19.66 3.42 -5.38
C ALA A 204 -18.62 3.58 -6.50
N SER A 205 -18.21 4.81 -6.79
CA SER A 205 -17.25 5.14 -7.85
C SER A 205 -15.77 5.03 -7.43
N TYR A 206 -15.46 4.58 -6.21
CA TYR A 206 -14.09 4.51 -5.69
C TYR A 206 -13.19 3.60 -6.53
N HIS A 207 -13.61 2.35 -6.75
CA HIS A 207 -12.84 1.38 -7.52
C HIS A 207 -12.73 1.74 -9.00
N ASP A 208 -13.82 2.22 -9.61
CA ASP A 208 -13.83 2.63 -11.02
C ASP A 208 -12.83 3.75 -11.33
N ARG A 209 -12.67 4.70 -10.41
CA ARG A 209 -11.65 5.76 -10.55
C ARG A 209 -10.24 5.16 -10.63
N TRP A 210 -9.91 4.25 -9.72
CA TRP A 210 -8.60 3.64 -9.67
C TRP A 210 -8.32 2.71 -10.84
N LEU A 211 -9.29 1.89 -11.27
CA LEU A 211 -9.17 1.08 -12.49
C LEU A 211 -8.79 1.95 -13.70
N ARG A 212 -9.42 3.13 -13.84
CA ARG A 212 -9.07 4.10 -14.90
C ARG A 212 -7.66 4.65 -14.75
N HIS A 213 -7.18 4.91 -13.54
CA HIS A 213 -5.82 5.43 -13.34
C HIS A 213 -4.76 4.38 -13.70
N PHE A 214 -4.95 3.12 -13.32
CA PHE A 214 -4.01 2.04 -13.64
C PHE A 214 -4.06 1.59 -15.11
N SER A 215 -5.14 1.89 -15.83
CA SER A 215 -5.29 1.56 -17.25
C SER A 215 -4.74 2.63 -18.19
N ARG A 216 -4.33 3.80 -17.68
CA ARG A 216 -3.69 4.85 -18.48
C ARG A 216 -2.27 4.43 -18.82
N LYS A 217 -1.94 4.38 -20.11
CA LYS A 217 -0.54 4.26 -20.55
C LYS A 217 0.23 5.50 -20.07
N PRO A 218 1.51 5.37 -19.66
CA PRO A 218 2.38 6.53 -19.51
C PRO A 218 2.40 7.28 -20.85
N GLU A 219 2.22 8.61 -20.80
CA GLU A 219 2.38 9.50 -21.97
C GLU A 219 3.86 9.58 -22.37
#